data_AF-A8XAZ8-F1
#
_entry.id   AF-A8XAZ8-F1
#
_cell.length_a   1.000
_cell.length_b   1.000
_cell.length_c   1.000
_cell.angle_alpha   90.00
_cell.angle_beta   90.00
_cell.angle_gamma   90.00
#
_symmetry.space_group_name_H-M   'P 1'
#
loop_
_entity.id
_entity.type
_entity.pdbx_description
1 polymer ?
#
loop_
_entity_poly.entity_id
_entity_poly.type
_entity_poly.pdbx_seq_one_letter_code
_entity_poly.pdbx_strand_id
1 'polypeptide(L)'
;MLKLLILSTVLLNFAACLYMDENVEKLCEAEQERFRFCIEIFVNATKVEAQKMLVEISSTVSPLGSPVAREFKKSLKCIGDLECKGQLKLTKFQLDTTDFYTDRVLEAQECIEDEEISKSLGNCVVFFKEFQFPKGFSSTVVPCVKKVLEGTDCSTDQKVGLERGAHAMSDLYDHLDKVFADISYATNFDLNFDPRKY
;
A
#
# COMPACT_ATOMS: atom_id res chain seq x y z
N MET A 1 -8.86 2.55 -10.84
CA MET A 1 -8.88 2.59 -9.36
C MET A 1 -7.56 2.20 -8.70
N LEU A 2 -6.81 1.20 -9.18
CA LEU A 2 -5.49 0.84 -8.63
C LEU A 2 -4.48 2.00 -8.59
N LYS A 3 -4.47 2.84 -9.65
CA LYS A 3 -3.64 4.05 -9.72
C LYS A 3 -3.89 4.99 -8.52
N LEU A 4 -5.16 5.16 -8.12
CA LEU A 4 -5.55 6.01 -6.98
C LEU A 4 -5.10 5.41 -5.64
N LEU A 5 -5.15 4.09 -5.49
CA LEU A 5 -4.67 3.37 -4.31
C LEU A 5 -3.18 3.63 -4.07
N ILE A 6 -2.34 3.33 -5.06
CA ILE A 6 -0.89 3.54 -5.02
C ILE A 6 -0.57 5.03 -4.77
N LEU A 7 -1.23 5.94 -5.50
CA LEU A 7 -1.03 7.38 -5.32
C LEU A 7 -1.45 7.86 -3.92
N SER A 8 -2.57 7.38 -3.38
CA SER A 8 -3.04 7.79 -2.05
C SER A 8 -2.12 7.32 -0.93
N THR A 9 -1.65 6.08 -0.98
CA THR A 9 -0.70 5.52 0.00
C THR A 9 0.64 6.25 -0.06
N VAL A 10 1.13 6.55 -1.27
CA VAL A 10 2.38 7.31 -1.47
C VAL A 10 2.25 8.73 -0.93
N LEU A 11 1.14 9.42 -1.20
CA LEU A 11 0.92 10.80 -0.75
C LEU A 11 0.76 10.89 0.78
N LEU A 12 0.08 9.92 1.40
CA LEU A 12 -0.05 9.81 2.86
C LEU A 12 1.31 9.52 3.54
N ASN A 13 2.14 8.67 2.92
CA ASN A 13 3.46 8.33 3.45
C ASN A 13 4.52 9.41 3.21
N PHE A 14 4.33 10.30 2.24
CA PHE A 14 5.19 11.47 2.04
C PHE A 14 5.11 12.45 3.23
N ALA A 15 3.93 12.59 3.83
CA ALA A 15 3.75 13.40 5.03
C ALA A 15 4.43 12.76 6.26
N ALA A 16 4.46 11.42 6.33
CA ALA A 16 5.15 10.68 7.39
C ALA A 16 6.69 10.73 7.26
N CYS A 17 7.22 10.75 6.02
CA CYS A 17 8.67 10.88 5.78
C CYS A 17 9.27 12.22 6.24
N LEU A 18 8.45 13.27 6.43
CA LEU A 18 8.91 14.61 6.82
C LEU A 18 9.11 14.78 8.33
N TYR A 19 8.59 13.85 9.14
CA TYR A 19 8.74 13.86 10.61
C TYR A 19 9.58 12.64 11.02
N MET A 20 10.90 12.72 10.89
CA MET A 20 11.81 11.64 11.30
C MET A 20 12.76 12.15 12.41
N ASP A 21 12.91 11.33 13.45
CA ASP A 21 13.66 11.61 14.69
C ASP A 21 15.17 11.77 14.43
N GLU A 22 15.82 12.69 15.15
CA GLU A 22 17.20 13.16 14.93
C GLU A 22 18.29 12.28 15.55
N ASN A 23 17.93 11.20 16.27
CA ASN A 23 18.88 10.34 16.98
C ASN A 23 19.00 8.95 16.35
N VAL A 24 19.92 8.81 15.39
CA VAL A 24 20.02 7.60 14.57
C VAL A 24 21.49 7.15 14.45
N GLU A 25 21.79 5.87 14.74
CA GLU A 25 23.13 5.29 14.56
C GLU A 25 23.50 5.20 13.06
N LYS A 26 24.80 5.18 12.72
CA LYS A 26 25.31 5.23 11.32
C LYS A 26 24.66 4.24 10.34
N LEU A 27 24.30 3.03 10.79
CA LEU A 27 23.59 2.05 9.96
C LEU A 27 22.20 2.58 9.56
N CYS A 28 21.47 3.08 10.55
CA CYS A 28 20.13 3.59 10.40
C CYS A 28 20.12 4.94 9.62
N GLU A 29 21.18 5.75 9.73
CA GLU A 29 21.38 6.93 8.88
C GLU A 29 21.50 6.52 7.41
N ALA A 30 22.31 5.51 7.10
CA ALA A 30 22.47 5.02 5.72
C ALA A 30 21.17 4.42 5.16
N GLU A 31 20.40 3.68 5.98
CA GLU A 31 19.09 3.18 5.60
C GLU A 31 18.10 4.30 5.32
N GLN A 32 18.10 5.36 6.15
CA GLN A 32 17.27 6.55 5.97
C GLN A 32 17.64 7.31 4.70
N GLU A 33 18.92 7.50 4.42
CA GLU A 33 19.38 8.14 3.18
C GLU A 33 18.97 7.35 1.94
N ARG A 34 19.17 6.03 1.96
CA ARG A 34 18.72 5.14 0.90
C ARG A 34 17.21 5.23 0.70
N PHE A 35 16.44 5.19 1.78
CA PHE A 35 14.99 5.30 1.71
C PHE A 35 14.55 6.60 1.04
N ARG A 36 15.08 7.74 1.49
CA ARG A 36 14.78 9.06 0.92
C ARG A 36 15.12 9.10 -0.57
N PHE A 37 16.33 8.65 -0.94
CA PHE A 37 16.79 8.64 -2.32
C PHE A 37 15.86 7.83 -3.23
N CYS A 38 15.49 6.62 -2.82
CA CYS A 38 14.63 5.74 -3.61
C CYS A 38 13.20 6.29 -3.76
N ILE A 39 12.65 6.93 -2.73
CA ILE A 39 11.33 7.56 -2.78
C ILE A 39 11.36 8.84 -3.62
N GLU A 40 12.41 9.65 -3.55
CA GLU A 40 12.57 10.84 -4.40
C GLU A 40 12.62 10.49 -5.89
N ILE A 41 13.32 9.41 -6.26
CA ILE A 41 13.32 8.89 -7.63
C ILE A 41 11.89 8.57 -8.07
N PHE A 42 11.14 7.87 -7.22
CA PHE A 42 9.76 7.50 -7.51
C PHE A 42 8.86 8.73 -7.68
N VAL A 43 8.96 9.71 -6.78
CA VAL A 43 8.18 10.94 -6.86
C VAL A 43 8.54 11.77 -8.08
N ASN A 44 9.82 11.85 -8.45
CA ASN A 44 10.22 12.56 -9.66
C ASN A 44 9.71 11.86 -10.91
N ALA A 45 9.81 10.53 -10.97
CA ALA A 45 9.26 9.75 -12.08
C ALA A 45 7.73 9.91 -12.18
N THR A 46 7.02 9.87 -11.06
CA THR A 46 5.57 10.04 -11.02
C THR A 46 5.11 11.48 -11.25
N LYS A 47 5.89 12.51 -10.90
CA LYS A 47 5.58 13.91 -11.27
C LYS A 47 5.66 14.13 -12.78
N VAL A 48 6.71 13.61 -13.41
CA VAL A 48 6.89 13.63 -14.88
C VAL A 48 5.74 12.88 -15.57
N GLU A 49 5.23 11.83 -14.94
CA GLU A 49 4.19 10.98 -15.50
C GLU A 49 2.76 11.44 -15.16
N ALA A 50 2.52 12.07 -14.01
CA ALA A 50 1.25 12.69 -13.65
C ALA A 50 0.93 13.87 -14.57
N GLN A 51 1.95 14.61 -15.02
CA GLN A 51 1.83 15.61 -16.08
C GLN A 51 1.39 15.00 -17.42
N LYS A 52 1.77 13.75 -17.72
CA LYS A 52 1.32 13.03 -18.92
C LYS A 52 -0.05 12.37 -18.75
N MET A 53 -0.32 11.75 -17.60
CA MET A 53 -1.59 11.06 -17.31
C MET A 53 -2.78 12.03 -17.23
N LEU A 54 -2.58 13.27 -16.79
CA LEU A 54 -3.63 14.31 -16.84
C LEU A 54 -4.12 14.61 -18.28
N VAL A 55 -3.31 14.28 -19.29
CA VAL A 55 -3.65 14.41 -20.72
C VAL A 55 -4.33 13.15 -21.28
N GLU A 56 -4.17 11.99 -20.64
CA GLU A 56 -4.57 10.66 -21.17
C GLU A 56 -5.75 9.99 -20.42
N ILE A 57 -6.51 10.71 -19.60
CA ILE A 57 -7.63 10.16 -18.79
C ILE A 57 -8.77 9.53 -19.64
N SER A 58 -8.69 9.49 -20.97
CA SER A 58 -9.71 8.85 -21.83
C SER A 58 -9.41 7.42 -22.31
N SER A 59 -8.38 6.71 -21.80
CA SER A 59 -7.96 5.41 -22.38
C SER A 59 -8.04 4.21 -21.42
N THR A 60 -8.73 3.17 -21.88
CA THR A 60 -9.10 1.88 -21.23
C THR A 60 -7.96 0.86 -21.12
N VAL A 61 -6.69 1.27 -21.06
CA VAL A 61 -5.56 0.32 -21.08
C VAL A 61 -5.14 -0.15 -19.68
N SER A 62 -5.01 -1.46 -19.56
CA SER A 62 -4.72 -2.27 -18.37
C SER A 62 -3.56 -1.75 -17.48
N PRO A 63 -3.64 -1.82 -16.13
CA PRO A 63 -2.74 -1.17 -15.17
C PRO A 63 -1.33 -1.78 -15.06
N LEU A 64 -1.08 -2.97 -15.60
CA LEU A 64 0.27 -3.58 -15.61
C LEU A 64 1.26 -2.83 -16.54
N GLY A 65 0.76 -1.98 -17.45
CA GLY A 65 1.56 -1.07 -18.25
C GLY A 65 1.72 0.33 -17.65
N SER A 66 1.05 0.64 -16.54
CA SER A 66 1.09 1.94 -15.88
C SER A 66 2.50 2.20 -15.35
N PRO A 67 3.25 3.17 -15.87
CA PRO A 67 4.66 3.24 -15.50
C PRO A 67 4.84 3.65 -14.03
N VAL A 68 3.84 4.30 -13.42
CA VAL A 68 3.71 4.50 -11.96
C VAL A 68 3.86 3.20 -11.15
N ALA A 69 3.18 2.10 -11.52
CA ALA A 69 3.27 0.85 -10.76
C ALA A 69 4.67 0.21 -10.90
N ARG A 70 5.28 0.34 -12.08
CA ARG A 70 6.64 -0.13 -12.35
C ARG A 70 7.68 0.65 -11.54
N GLU A 71 7.56 1.97 -11.51
CA GLU A 71 8.45 2.84 -10.75
C GLU A 71 8.27 2.64 -9.24
N PHE A 72 7.06 2.33 -8.78
CA PHE A 72 6.81 1.99 -7.38
C PHE A 72 7.59 0.73 -6.97
N LYS A 73 7.44 -0.37 -7.74
CA LYS A 73 8.20 -1.61 -7.49
C LYS A 73 9.71 -1.42 -7.57
N LYS A 74 10.20 -0.58 -8.48
CA LYS A 74 11.63 -0.22 -8.54
C LYS A 74 12.07 0.50 -7.27
N SER A 75 11.26 1.42 -6.75
CA SER A 75 11.52 2.12 -5.50
C SER A 75 11.60 1.16 -4.33
N LEU A 76 10.64 0.23 -4.19
CA LEU A 76 10.67 -0.77 -3.11
C LEU A 76 11.91 -1.66 -3.17
N LYS A 77 12.31 -2.10 -4.37
CA LYS A 77 13.55 -2.86 -4.56
C LYS A 77 14.80 -2.04 -4.23
N CYS A 78 14.79 -0.75 -4.53
CA CYS A 78 15.89 0.17 -4.20
C CYS A 78 16.00 0.37 -2.67
N ILE A 79 14.87 0.51 -1.98
CA ILE A 79 14.83 0.63 -0.51
C ILE A 79 15.37 -0.65 0.14
N GLY A 80 15.01 -1.83 -0.39
CA GLY A 80 15.40 -3.11 0.18
C GLY A 80 14.83 -3.34 1.57
N ASP A 81 15.40 -4.30 2.31
CA ASP A 81 15.01 -4.53 3.71
C ASP A 81 15.64 -3.48 4.62
N LEU A 82 14.93 -3.17 5.72
CA LEU A 82 15.38 -2.26 6.77
C LEU A 82 15.62 -3.03 8.05
N GLU A 83 16.83 -2.96 8.58
CA GLU A 83 17.17 -3.55 9.87
C GLU A 83 16.69 -2.65 11.01
N CYS A 84 16.78 -1.33 10.85
CA CYS A 84 16.48 -0.37 11.90
C CYS A 84 14.99 -0.26 12.19
N LYS A 85 14.62 -0.43 13.46
CA LYS A 85 13.25 -0.25 13.95
C LYS A 85 12.79 1.22 13.85
N GLY A 86 11.48 1.42 13.98
CA GLY A 86 10.85 2.73 14.10
C GLY A 86 9.98 3.09 12.89
N GLN A 87 9.73 4.39 12.72
CA GLN A 87 8.75 4.91 11.77
C GLN A 87 9.10 4.58 10.31
N LEU A 88 10.40 4.54 9.98
CA LEU A 88 10.85 4.14 8.64
C LEU A 88 10.47 2.70 8.32
N LYS A 89 10.65 1.79 9.28
CA LYS A 89 10.29 0.38 9.17
C LYS A 89 8.78 0.18 9.10
N LEU A 90 8.02 0.97 9.86
CA LEU A 90 6.56 1.02 9.74
C LEU A 90 6.12 1.48 8.35
N THR A 91 6.74 2.53 7.81
CA THR A 91 6.45 3.02 6.47
C THR A 91 6.79 1.96 5.42
N LYS A 92 7.94 1.28 5.54
CA LYS A 92 8.30 0.18 4.64
C LYS A 92 7.29 -0.96 4.70
N PHE A 93 6.87 -1.35 5.90
CA PHE A 93 5.83 -2.36 6.10
C PHE A 93 4.51 -2.00 5.40
N GLN A 94 4.07 -0.74 5.51
CA GLN A 94 2.90 -0.22 4.80
C GLN A 94 3.04 -0.32 3.28
N LEU A 95 4.20 0.07 2.76
CA LEU A 95 4.49 0.07 1.32
C LEU A 95 4.50 -1.36 0.76
N ASP A 96 5.18 -2.30 1.44
CA ASP A 96 5.24 -3.71 1.03
C ASP A 96 3.86 -4.39 1.09
N THR A 97 3.08 -4.08 2.15
CA THR A 97 1.70 -4.57 2.27
C THR A 97 0.83 -4.09 1.11
N THR A 98 0.99 -2.81 0.73
CA THR A 98 0.23 -2.22 -0.38
C THR A 98 0.64 -2.79 -1.73
N ASP A 99 1.93 -3.05 -1.95
CA ASP A 99 2.43 -3.74 -3.16
C ASP A 99 1.87 -5.15 -3.26
N PHE A 100 1.88 -5.89 -2.15
CA PHE A 100 1.33 -7.25 -2.10
C PHE A 100 -0.17 -7.27 -2.40
N TYR A 101 -0.96 -6.38 -1.78
CA TYR A 101 -2.39 -6.26 -2.08
C TYR A 101 -2.63 -5.90 -3.55
N THR A 102 -1.84 -4.97 -4.08
CA THR A 102 -1.88 -4.57 -5.49
C THR A 102 -1.65 -5.75 -6.42
N ASP A 103 -0.68 -6.61 -6.13
CA ASP A 103 -0.39 -7.79 -6.95
C ASP A 103 -1.55 -8.78 -6.97
N ARG A 104 -2.20 -8.99 -5.83
CA ARG A 104 -3.41 -9.85 -5.76
C ARG A 104 -4.57 -9.28 -6.57
N VAL A 105 -4.76 -7.96 -6.54
CA VAL A 105 -5.78 -7.28 -7.36
C VAL A 105 -5.47 -7.41 -8.85
N LEU A 106 -4.21 -7.31 -9.24
CA LEU A 106 -3.78 -7.44 -10.64
C LEU A 106 -3.96 -8.87 -11.16
N GLU A 107 -3.65 -9.89 -10.37
CA GLU A 107 -3.85 -11.30 -10.72
C GLU A 107 -5.34 -11.65 -10.92
N ALA A 108 -6.23 -10.96 -10.22
CA ALA A 108 -7.67 -11.13 -10.33
C ALA A 108 -8.34 -10.15 -11.31
N GLN A 109 -7.57 -9.30 -12.01
CA GLN A 109 -8.11 -8.16 -12.74
C GLN A 109 -9.24 -8.52 -13.73
N GLU A 110 -9.08 -9.63 -14.46
CA GLU A 110 -10.06 -10.08 -15.45
C GLU A 110 -11.45 -10.36 -14.85
N CYS A 111 -11.53 -10.78 -13.59
CA CYS A 111 -12.80 -11.09 -12.92
C CYS A 111 -13.35 -9.93 -12.08
N ILE A 112 -12.60 -8.83 -11.94
CA ILE A 112 -12.99 -7.64 -11.17
C ILE A 112 -12.95 -6.36 -12.01
N GLU A 113 -12.91 -6.48 -13.34
CA GLU A 113 -12.85 -5.33 -14.25
C GLU A 113 -14.12 -4.47 -14.24
N ASP A 114 -15.25 -5.07 -13.81
CA ASP A 114 -16.49 -4.36 -13.57
C ASP A 114 -16.28 -3.22 -12.55
N GLU A 115 -16.72 -2.03 -12.92
CA GLU A 115 -16.48 -0.82 -12.15
C GLU A 115 -17.14 -0.88 -10.77
N GLU A 116 -18.31 -1.49 -10.63
CA GLU A 116 -19.00 -1.66 -9.35
C GLU A 116 -18.27 -2.65 -8.45
N ILE A 117 -17.77 -3.76 -9.00
CA ILE A 117 -16.97 -4.75 -8.27
C ILE A 117 -15.66 -4.12 -7.79
N SER A 118 -14.92 -3.48 -8.70
CA SER A 118 -13.63 -2.85 -8.40
C SER A 118 -13.78 -1.72 -7.37
N LYS A 119 -14.87 -0.95 -7.45
CA LYS A 119 -15.20 0.10 -6.47
C LYS A 119 -15.57 -0.49 -5.12
N SER A 120 -16.35 -1.57 -5.10
CA SER A 120 -16.74 -2.25 -3.87
C SER A 120 -15.53 -2.84 -3.14
N LEU A 121 -14.63 -3.51 -3.85
CA LEU A 121 -13.33 -3.97 -3.31
C LEU A 121 -12.49 -2.79 -2.81
N GLY A 122 -12.43 -1.71 -3.59
CA GLY A 122 -11.76 -0.47 -3.20
C GLY A 122 -12.28 0.10 -1.88
N ASN A 123 -13.59 0.10 -1.66
CA ASN A 123 -14.21 0.60 -0.43
C ASN A 123 -13.98 -0.31 0.80
N CYS A 124 -13.74 -1.61 0.58
CA CYS A 124 -13.40 -2.53 1.67
C CYS A 124 -12.00 -2.28 2.23
N VAL A 125 -11.09 -1.76 1.40
CA VAL A 125 -9.67 -1.64 1.73
C VAL A 125 -9.22 -0.19 1.87
N VAL A 126 -9.85 0.75 1.16
CA VAL A 126 -9.55 2.18 1.25
C VAL A 126 -10.71 2.92 1.86
N PHE A 127 -10.49 3.48 3.04
CA PHE A 127 -11.43 4.38 3.65
C PHE A 127 -11.32 5.77 3.01
N PHE A 128 -12.09 6.02 1.95
CA PHE A 128 -12.32 7.37 1.42
C PHE A 128 -13.49 8.02 2.16
N LYS A 129 -13.19 8.68 3.28
CA LYS A 129 -13.93 9.84 3.83
C LYS A 129 -13.26 10.30 5.12
N GLU A 130 -12.58 11.45 5.06
CA GLU A 130 -12.24 12.29 6.22
C GLU A 130 -11.59 11.57 7.43
N PHE A 131 -10.37 11.08 7.21
CA PHE A 131 -9.21 11.20 8.13
C PHE A 131 -9.39 10.93 9.63
N GLN A 132 -10.18 9.93 10.00
CA GLN A 132 -9.92 9.10 11.18
C GLN A 132 -10.19 7.65 10.80
N PHE A 133 -9.17 6.78 10.83
CA PHE A 133 -9.42 5.34 10.74
C PHE A 133 -10.26 4.99 11.98
N PRO A 134 -11.52 4.54 11.80
CA PRO A 134 -12.31 4.16 12.95
C PRO A 134 -11.62 2.97 13.61
N LYS A 135 -11.35 3.09 14.92
CA LYS A 135 -10.79 1.99 15.72
C LYS A 135 -11.53 0.69 15.41
N GLY A 136 -10.79 -0.36 15.06
CA GLY A 136 -11.35 -1.67 14.69
C GLY A 136 -11.71 -1.82 13.21
N PHE A 137 -11.35 -0.88 12.33
CA PHE A 137 -11.55 -1.00 10.88
C PHE A 137 -10.94 -2.29 10.31
N SER A 138 -9.78 -2.71 10.82
CA SER A 138 -9.09 -3.95 10.45
C SER A 138 -10.01 -5.17 10.42
N SER A 139 -10.88 -5.31 11.42
CA SER A 139 -11.82 -6.43 11.57
C SER A 139 -12.89 -6.50 10.48
N THR A 140 -13.11 -5.39 9.76
CA THR A 140 -14.14 -5.26 8.72
C THR A 140 -13.62 -5.57 7.32
N VAL A 141 -12.30 -5.48 7.10
CA VAL A 141 -11.68 -5.59 5.77
C VAL A 141 -11.95 -6.95 5.13
N VAL A 142 -11.60 -8.03 5.82
CA VAL A 142 -11.73 -9.40 5.28
C VAL A 142 -13.20 -9.79 5.06
N PRO A 143 -14.13 -9.59 6.02
CA PRO A 143 -15.55 -9.85 5.79
C PRO A 143 -16.12 -9.05 4.61
N CYS A 144 -15.73 -7.78 4.47
CA CYS A 144 -16.17 -6.94 3.35
C CYS A 144 -15.71 -7.52 2.00
N VAL A 145 -14.42 -7.85 1.87
CA VAL A 145 -13.87 -8.43 0.64
C VAL A 145 -14.57 -9.75 0.31
N LYS A 146 -14.71 -10.67 1.28
CA LYS A 146 -15.42 -11.94 1.08
C LYS A 146 -16.82 -11.76 0.51
N LYS A 147 -17.60 -10.85 1.11
CA LYS A 147 -18.96 -10.54 0.66
C LYS A 147 -18.99 -10.02 -0.78
N VAL A 148 -18.02 -9.19 -1.18
CA VAL A 148 -17.92 -8.73 -2.57
C VAL A 148 -17.60 -9.89 -3.50
N LEU A 149 -16.68 -10.78 -3.11
CA LEU A 149 -16.25 -11.94 -3.90
C LEU A 149 -17.30 -13.05 -4.05
N GLU A 150 -18.26 -13.14 -3.12
CA GLU A 150 -19.41 -14.05 -3.28
C GLU A 150 -20.23 -13.74 -4.53
N GLY A 151 -20.30 -12.46 -4.92
CA GLY A 151 -21.02 -11.99 -6.10
C GLY A 151 -20.23 -12.01 -7.41
N THR A 152 -19.01 -12.55 -7.44
CA THR A 152 -18.14 -12.55 -8.62
C THR A 152 -17.91 -13.94 -9.21
N ASP A 153 -17.63 -13.97 -10.51
CA ASP A 153 -17.24 -15.16 -11.27
C ASP A 153 -15.72 -15.45 -11.18
N CYS A 154 -15.01 -14.81 -10.25
CA CYS A 154 -13.59 -15.08 -10.02
C CYS A 154 -13.33 -16.57 -9.74
N SER A 155 -12.20 -17.10 -10.20
CA SER A 155 -11.78 -18.45 -9.87
C SER A 155 -11.50 -18.60 -8.37
N THR A 156 -11.50 -19.83 -7.86
CA THR A 156 -11.13 -20.11 -6.46
C THR A 156 -9.77 -19.51 -6.11
N ASP A 157 -8.77 -19.67 -6.98
CA ASP A 157 -7.41 -19.15 -6.74
C ASP A 157 -7.37 -17.61 -6.72
N GLN A 158 -8.15 -16.95 -7.58
CA GLN A 158 -8.28 -15.48 -7.57
C GLN A 158 -8.97 -14.97 -6.30
N LYS A 159 -10.04 -15.64 -5.86
CA LYS A 159 -10.73 -15.30 -4.60
C LYS A 159 -9.79 -15.47 -3.41
N VAL A 160 -9.07 -16.60 -3.33
CA VAL A 160 -8.05 -16.83 -2.31
C VAL A 160 -6.98 -15.74 -2.37
N GLY A 161 -6.45 -15.40 -3.54
CA GLY A 161 -5.46 -14.34 -3.71
C GLY A 161 -5.93 -12.99 -3.16
N LEU A 162 -7.14 -12.56 -3.52
CA LEU A 162 -7.74 -11.31 -3.05
C LEU A 162 -7.99 -11.34 -1.53
N GLU A 163 -8.43 -12.47 -0.97
CA GLU A 163 -8.56 -12.64 0.48
C GLU A 163 -7.22 -12.53 1.20
N ARG A 164 -6.15 -13.14 0.67
CA ARG A 164 -4.79 -13.00 1.23
C ARG A 164 -4.35 -11.54 1.26
N GLY A 165 -4.61 -10.80 0.18
CA GLY A 165 -4.38 -9.36 0.13
C GLY A 165 -5.18 -8.60 1.18
N ALA A 166 -6.46 -8.95 1.37
CA ALA A 166 -7.33 -8.35 2.38
C ALA A 166 -6.83 -8.63 3.81
N HIS A 167 -6.34 -9.84 4.08
CA HIS A 167 -5.70 -10.18 5.36
C HIS A 167 -4.45 -9.35 5.62
N ALA A 168 -3.61 -9.13 4.60
CA ALA A 168 -2.43 -8.28 4.72
C ALA A 168 -2.80 -6.82 5.07
N MET A 169 -3.81 -6.27 4.39
CA MET A 169 -4.31 -4.92 4.70
C MET A 169 -4.96 -4.83 6.08
N SER A 170 -5.68 -5.86 6.51
CA SER A 170 -6.26 -5.97 7.86
C SER A 170 -5.17 -5.92 8.94
N ASP A 171 -4.09 -6.70 8.80
CA ASP A 171 -2.94 -6.70 9.72
C ASP A 171 -2.25 -5.32 9.76
N LEU A 172 -2.13 -4.64 8.61
CA LEU A 172 -1.64 -3.27 8.57
C LEU A 172 -2.53 -2.32 9.37
N TYR A 173 -3.85 -2.42 9.24
CA TYR A 173 -4.76 -1.58 10.02
C TYR A 173 -4.71 -1.88 11.52
N ASP A 174 -4.49 -3.13 11.93
CA ASP A 174 -4.24 -3.46 13.34
C ASP A 174 -2.97 -2.79 13.89
N HIS A 175 -1.92 -2.67 13.06
CA HIS A 175 -0.72 -1.93 13.42
C HIS A 175 -0.96 -0.42 13.47
N LEU A 176 -1.73 0.13 12.53
CA LEU A 176 -2.10 1.55 12.52
C LEU A 176 -2.96 1.93 13.74
N ASP A 177 -3.90 1.08 14.14
CA ASP A 177 -4.70 1.29 15.36
C ASP A 177 -3.82 1.39 16.61
N LYS A 178 -2.75 0.58 16.69
CA LYS A 178 -1.76 0.68 17.78
C LYS A 178 -0.97 1.98 17.73
N VAL A 179 -0.59 2.45 16.54
CA VAL A 179 0.06 3.77 16.34
C VAL A 179 -0.85 4.91 16.79
N PHE A 180 -2.13 4.88 16.43
CA PHE A 180 -3.10 5.91 16.84
C PHE A 180 -3.37 5.89 18.35
N ALA A 181 -3.31 4.72 18.98
CA ALA A 181 -3.48 4.59 20.42
C ALA A 181 -2.22 5.02 21.20
N ASP A 182 -1.03 4.77 20.64
CA ASP A 182 0.26 5.04 21.28
C ASP A 182 1.33 5.36 20.21
N ILE A 183 1.72 6.64 20.13
CA ILE A 183 2.74 7.09 19.18
C ILE A 183 4.10 6.40 19.42
N SER A 184 4.39 5.97 20.65
CA SER A 184 5.62 5.24 20.97
C SER A 184 5.66 3.84 20.35
N TYR A 185 4.52 3.31 19.92
CA TYR A 185 4.45 2.10 19.11
C TYR A 185 5.18 2.28 17.78
N ALA A 186 4.98 3.43 17.13
CA ALA A 186 5.61 3.72 15.84
C ALA A 186 7.14 3.83 15.96
N THR A 187 7.65 4.41 17.04
CA THR A 187 9.09 4.55 17.28
C THR A 187 9.77 3.22 17.67
N ASN A 188 9.01 2.23 18.10
CA ASN A 188 9.50 0.89 18.44
C ASN A 188 9.11 -0.21 17.44
N PHE A 189 8.48 0.15 16.32
CA PHE A 189 7.99 -0.81 15.34
C PHE A 189 9.15 -1.58 14.68
N ASP A 190 9.11 -2.91 14.74
CA ASP A 190 10.22 -3.76 14.30
C ASP A 190 9.76 -5.01 13.54
N LEU A 191 8.81 -4.85 12.61
CA LEU A 191 8.32 -5.96 11.79
C LEU A 191 8.70 -5.77 10.32
N ASN A 192 9.12 -6.87 9.70
CA ASN A 192 9.23 -6.98 8.26
C ASN A 192 7.94 -7.57 7.69
N PHE A 193 7.54 -7.11 6.51
CA PHE A 193 6.43 -7.71 5.79
C PHE A 193 6.82 -9.11 5.29
N ASP A 194 6.01 -10.13 5.58
CA ASP A 194 6.18 -11.49 5.06
C ASP A 194 4.92 -11.93 4.29
N PRO A 195 4.98 -12.04 2.95
CA PRO A 195 3.83 -12.45 2.14
C PRO A 195 3.38 -13.89 2.40
N ARG A 196 4.19 -14.73 3.07
CA ARG A 196 3.85 -16.12 3.39
C ARG A 196 2.95 -16.24 4.62
N LYS A 197 2.81 -15.17 5.42
CA LYS A 197 1.91 -15.11 6.58
C LYS A 197 0.44 -15.13 6.16
N TYR A 198 0.16 -14.68 4.94
CA TYR A 198 -1.17 -14.59 4.33
C TYR A 198 -1.30 -15.67 3.29
#